data_AF-A0A818E613-F1
#
_entry.id   AF-A0A818E613-F1
#
_cell.length_a   1.000
_cell.length_b   1.000
_cell.length_c   1.000
_cell.angle_alpha   90.00
_cell.angle_beta   90.00
_cell.angle_gamma   90.00
#
_symmetry.space_group_name_H-M   'P 1'
#
loop_
_entity.id
_entity.type
_entity.pdbx_description
1 polymer ?
#
loop_
_entity_poly.entity_id
_entity_poly.type
_entity_poly.pdbx_seq_one_letter_code
_entity_poly.pdbx_strand_id
1 'polypeptide(L)'
;MYETLNEAQRLAVDKILGAYYRRSATTGSCFFIDGSGGTGKIYLYNTLCHLFKGKCVSVLTVAWTGIAANLLTEGRTVNSRFKLPVSLLETSTSNIRPNTKEADTIGKADVVIWDETLMTPSYALKAVDILLRDIMNINIPFGGKVGVLGVDFRQVLSVVRFANRSQLVSASLKSSELWPYFKTIHLSKNMRTGLSEEEFLEWLIKLDNGGLPATEK
;
A
#
# COMPACT_ATOMS: atom_id res chain seq x y z
N MET A 1 -5.06 -16.75 -12.74
CA MET A 1 -4.60 -15.41 -12.30
C MET A 1 -3.09 -15.34 -12.16
N TYR A 2 -2.43 -16.28 -11.46
CA TYR A 2 -0.96 -16.24 -11.34
C TYR A 2 -0.24 -16.44 -12.69
N GLU A 3 -0.66 -17.43 -13.49
CA GLU A 3 -0.04 -17.71 -14.81
C GLU A 3 -0.12 -16.54 -15.79
N THR A 4 -1.12 -15.67 -15.63
CA THR A 4 -1.38 -14.51 -16.48
C THR A 4 -0.63 -13.25 -16.02
N LEU A 5 0.14 -13.32 -14.93
CA LEU A 5 1.00 -12.22 -14.49
C LEU A 5 2.21 -12.05 -15.42
N ASN A 6 2.61 -10.80 -15.63
CA ASN A 6 3.90 -10.52 -16.24
C ASN A 6 5.05 -10.88 -15.28
N GLU A 7 6.28 -10.93 -15.81
CA GLU A 7 7.46 -11.34 -15.04
C GLU A 7 7.70 -10.51 -13.78
N ALA A 8 7.59 -9.18 -13.86
CA ALA A 8 7.78 -8.28 -12.71
C ALA A 8 6.72 -8.50 -11.63
N GLN A 9 5.46 -8.67 -12.03
CA GLN A 9 4.36 -8.98 -11.11
C GLN A 9 4.53 -10.36 -10.47
N ARG A 10 4.94 -11.37 -11.24
CA ARG A 10 5.20 -12.72 -10.75
C ARG A 10 6.30 -12.72 -9.70
N LEU A 11 7.41 -12.04 -9.99
CA LEU A 11 8.51 -11.84 -9.06
C LEU A 11 8.07 -11.10 -7.79
N ALA A 12 7.15 -10.13 -7.90
CA ALA A 12 6.56 -9.47 -6.74
C ALA A 12 5.76 -10.47 -5.88
N VAL A 13 4.91 -11.30 -6.51
CA VAL A 13 4.15 -12.34 -5.81
C VAL A 13 5.06 -13.32 -5.09
N ASP A 14 6.08 -13.83 -5.78
CA ASP A 14 6.99 -14.85 -5.23
C ASP A 14 7.80 -14.30 -4.06
N LYS A 15 8.25 -13.05 -4.15
CA LYS A 15 8.94 -12.37 -3.04
C LYS A 15 8.04 -12.21 -1.82
N ILE A 16 6.79 -11.78 -2.01
CA ILE A 16 5.84 -11.53 -0.92
C ILE A 16 5.40 -12.87 -0.27
N LEU A 17 5.05 -13.88 -1.07
CA LEU A 17 4.71 -15.21 -0.58
C LEU A 17 5.90 -15.85 0.14
N GLY A 18 7.08 -15.80 -0.47
CA GLY A 18 8.30 -16.35 0.13
C GLY A 18 8.70 -15.64 1.42
N ALA A 19 8.41 -14.35 1.57
CA ALA A 19 8.63 -13.62 2.82
C ALA A 19 7.60 -13.98 3.90
N TYR A 20 6.33 -14.19 3.53
CA TYR A 20 5.33 -14.72 4.45
C TYR A 20 5.75 -16.07 5.05
N TYR A 21 6.21 -17.01 4.21
CA TYR A 21 6.62 -18.33 4.68
C TYR A 21 7.93 -18.34 5.47
N ARG A 22 8.83 -17.38 5.20
CA ARG A 22 10.11 -17.24 5.91
C ARG A 22 10.03 -16.25 7.08
N ARG A 23 8.82 -15.84 7.48
CA ARG A 23 8.66 -14.84 8.54
C ARG A 23 9.33 -15.33 9.83
N SER A 24 10.20 -14.49 10.37
CA SER A 24 10.80 -14.65 11.69
C SER A 24 10.23 -13.59 12.62
N ALA A 25 10.09 -13.92 13.91
CA ALA A 25 9.62 -13.00 14.94
C ALA A 25 10.54 -11.76 15.14
N THR A 26 11.68 -11.72 14.46
CA THR A 26 12.70 -10.67 14.60
C THR A 26 12.67 -9.59 13.51
N THR A 27 12.04 -9.84 12.36
CA THR A 27 12.03 -8.89 11.24
C THR A 27 10.66 -8.81 10.58
N GLY A 28 10.05 -7.63 10.60
CA GLY A 28 8.83 -7.35 9.84
C GLY A 28 9.07 -7.52 8.33
N SER A 29 8.01 -7.90 7.61
CA SER A 29 8.06 -8.07 6.15
C SER A 29 7.20 -7.01 5.48
N CYS A 30 7.83 -5.87 5.18
CA CYS A 30 7.18 -4.71 4.58
C CYS A 30 7.65 -4.53 3.13
N PHE A 31 6.70 -4.44 2.21
CA PHE A 31 6.93 -4.28 0.77
C PHE A 31 6.23 -3.05 0.25
N PHE A 32 6.90 -2.34 -0.64
CA PHE A 32 6.35 -1.18 -1.32
C PHE A 32 6.32 -1.47 -2.81
N ILE A 33 5.12 -1.47 -3.40
CA ILE A 33 4.92 -1.70 -4.83
C ILE A 33 4.91 -0.34 -5.53
N ASP A 34 6.00 -0.05 -6.22
CA ASP A 34 6.16 1.12 -7.06
C ASP A 34 5.76 0.77 -8.49
N GLY A 35 4.73 1.40 -9.02
CA GLY A 35 4.36 1.23 -10.42
C GLY A 35 3.54 2.41 -10.87
N SER A 36 3.67 2.81 -12.12
CA SER A 36 2.85 3.87 -12.70
C SER A 36 1.41 3.39 -12.98
N GLY A 37 0.57 4.31 -13.44
CA GLY A 37 -0.77 4.01 -13.91
C GLY A 37 -0.73 2.97 -15.03
N GLY A 38 -1.56 1.93 -14.92
CA GLY A 38 -1.65 0.88 -15.94
C GLY A 38 -0.70 -0.31 -15.77
N THR A 39 0.19 -0.29 -14.78
CA THR A 39 1.11 -1.43 -14.48
C THR A 39 0.45 -2.65 -13.83
N GLY A 40 -0.87 -2.61 -13.61
CA GLY A 40 -1.63 -3.73 -13.08
C GLY A 40 -1.49 -3.96 -11.56
N LYS A 41 -1.14 -2.94 -10.77
CA LYS A 41 -1.05 -3.02 -9.30
C LYS A 41 -2.27 -3.67 -8.63
N ILE A 42 -3.48 -3.24 -8.99
CA ILE A 42 -4.74 -3.80 -8.47
C ILE A 42 -4.86 -5.29 -8.82
N TYR A 43 -4.50 -5.67 -10.06
CA TYR A 43 -4.50 -7.06 -10.49
C TYR A 43 -3.51 -7.91 -9.68
N LEU A 44 -2.33 -7.38 -9.39
CA LEU A 44 -1.33 -7.98 -8.51
C LEU A 44 -1.89 -8.17 -7.08
N TYR A 45 -2.50 -7.15 -6.48
CA TYR A 45 -3.07 -7.23 -5.13
C TYR A 45 -4.21 -8.25 -5.03
N ASN A 46 -5.10 -8.26 -6.02
CA ASN A 46 -6.17 -9.24 -6.07
C ASN A 46 -5.61 -10.65 -6.27
N THR A 47 -4.59 -10.82 -7.11
CA THR A 47 -3.93 -12.13 -7.28
C THR A 47 -3.30 -12.62 -5.97
N LEU A 48 -2.58 -11.75 -5.24
CA LEU A 48 -2.06 -12.06 -3.91
C LEU A 48 -3.15 -12.47 -2.93
N CYS A 49 -4.25 -11.71 -2.88
CA CYS A 49 -5.39 -12.01 -2.00
C CYS A 49 -5.96 -13.42 -2.27
N HIS A 50 -6.19 -13.76 -3.54
CA HIS A 50 -6.69 -15.09 -3.91
C HIS A 50 -5.69 -16.21 -3.59
N LEU A 51 -4.39 -15.99 -3.83
CA LEU A 51 -3.36 -16.98 -3.52
C LEU A 51 -3.24 -17.26 -2.01
N PHE A 52 -3.25 -16.21 -1.19
CA PHE A 52 -3.25 -16.34 0.27
C PHE A 52 -4.52 -17.02 0.79
N LYS A 53 -5.70 -16.63 0.28
CA LYS A 53 -6.97 -17.28 0.65
C LYS A 53 -7.00 -18.76 0.30
N GLY A 54 -6.47 -19.13 -0.87
CA GLY A 54 -6.32 -20.53 -1.27
C GLY A 54 -5.40 -21.35 -0.35
N LYS A 55 -4.61 -20.68 0.49
CA LYS A 55 -3.73 -21.26 1.51
C LYS A 55 -4.27 -21.07 2.94
N CYS A 56 -5.54 -20.68 3.08
CA CYS A 56 -6.18 -20.37 4.36
C CYS A 56 -5.49 -19.25 5.16
N VAL A 57 -4.76 -18.37 4.47
CA VAL A 57 -4.09 -17.20 5.06
C VAL A 57 -5.04 -16.01 5.03
N SER A 58 -5.20 -15.32 6.16
CA SER A 58 -6.12 -14.19 6.27
C SER A 58 -5.47 -12.89 5.79
N VAL A 59 -6.16 -12.17 4.89
CA VAL A 59 -5.66 -10.94 4.25
C VAL A 59 -6.61 -9.79 4.51
N LEU A 60 -6.08 -8.64 4.93
CA LEU A 60 -6.80 -7.37 4.98
C LEU A 60 -6.41 -6.53 3.78
N THR A 61 -7.37 -6.24 2.91
CA THR A 61 -7.22 -5.28 1.83
C THR A 61 -7.88 -3.96 2.21
N VAL A 62 -7.12 -2.88 2.11
CA VAL A 62 -7.58 -1.53 2.42
C VAL A 62 -7.13 -0.52 1.37
N ALA A 63 -7.85 0.59 1.26
CA ALA A 63 -7.43 1.75 0.50
C ALA A 63 -7.87 3.04 1.21
N TRP A 64 -7.27 4.17 0.85
CA TRP A 64 -7.65 5.46 1.45
C TRP A 64 -9.07 5.88 1.02
N THR A 65 -9.36 5.80 -0.28
CA THR A 65 -10.67 6.17 -0.83
C THR A 65 -11.62 4.97 -0.95
N GLY A 66 -12.93 5.23 -0.91
CA GLY A 66 -13.94 4.19 -1.06
C GLY A 66 -13.95 3.55 -2.46
N ILE A 67 -13.66 4.33 -3.50
CA ILE A 67 -13.62 3.85 -4.89
C ILE A 67 -12.48 2.85 -5.06
N ALA A 68 -11.28 3.18 -4.58
CA ALA A 68 -10.16 2.25 -4.65
C ALA A 68 -10.36 1.01 -3.78
N ALA A 69 -10.97 1.16 -2.60
CA ALA A 69 -11.31 0.01 -1.76
C ALA A 69 -12.22 -0.98 -2.51
N ASN A 70 -13.19 -0.50 -3.29
CA ASN A 70 -14.08 -1.36 -4.07
C ASN A 70 -13.39 -2.15 -5.18
N LEU A 71 -12.22 -1.71 -5.65
CA LEU A 71 -11.43 -2.41 -6.66
C LEU A 71 -10.60 -3.56 -6.07
N LEU A 72 -10.45 -3.61 -4.75
CA LEU A 72 -9.75 -4.66 -4.03
C LEU A 72 -10.73 -5.75 -3.57
N THR A 73 -10.29 -7.00 -3.61
CA THR A 73 -11.05 -8.16 -3.15
C THR A 73 -11.32 -8.06 -1.65
N GLU A 74 -12.59 -7.88 -1.23
CA GLU A 74 -13.00 -7.58 0.16
C GLU A 74 -12.39 -6.28 0.73
N GLY A 75 -12.08 -5.34 -0.16
CA GLY A 75 -11.54 -4.04 0.20
C GLY A 75 -12.48 -3.24 1.10
N ARG A 76 -11.89 -2.50 2.04
CA ARG A 76 -12.57 -1.49 2.85
C ARG A 76 -11.70 -0.24 2.94
N THR A 77 -12.30 0.90 3.24
CA THR A 77 -11.50 2.09 3.53
C THR A 77 -10.67 1.88 4.80
N VAL A 78 -9.46 2.45 4.84
CA VAL A 78 -8.58 2.40 6.02
C VAL A 78 -9.31 2.89 7.26
N ASN A 79 -10.01 4.02 7.15
CA ASN A 79 -10.76 4.60 8.26
C ASN A 79 -11.85 3.67 8.78
N SER A 80 -12.57 2.97 7.90
CA SER A 80 -13.62 2.03 8.33
C SER A 80 -13.05 0.75 8.93
N ARG A 81 -11.94 0.23 8.38
CA ARG A 81 -11.29 -1.00 8.84
C ARG A 81 -10.61 -0.82 10.20
N PHE A 82 -9.87 0.26 10.37
CA PHE A 82 -9.04 0.52 11.56
C PHE A 82 -9.64 1.57 12.50
N LYS A 83 -10.88 2.03 12.25
CA LYS A 83 -11.59 3.04 13.06
C LYS A 83 -10.73 4.26 13.39
N LEU A 84 -10.02 4.77 12.38
CA LEU A 84 -9.25 6.00 12.50
C LEU A 84 -10.21 7.19 12.69
N PRO A 85 -9.87 8.16 13.56
CA PRO A 85 -10.68 9.36 13.72
C PRO A 85 -10.69 10.19 12.43
N VAL A 86 -11.81 10.85 12.15
CA VAL A 86 -11.98 11.68 10.94
C VAL A 86 -11.03 12.89 10.98
N SER A 87 -10.87 13.50 12.15
CA SER A 87 -9.86 14.52 12.42
C SER A 87 -8.56 13.84 12.81
N LEU A 88 -7.83 13.35 11.81
CA LEU A 88 -6.58 12.63 12.01
C LEU A 88 -5.44 13.63 12.22
N LEU A 89 -4.86 13.62 13.41
CA LEU A 89 -3.70 14.42 13.83
C LEU A 89 -2.46 13.53 13.97
N GLU A 90 -1.28 14.12 14.12
CA GLU A 90 -0.02 13.38 14.29
C GLU A 90 0.00 12.47 15.53
N THR A 91 -0.74 12.84 16.58
CA THR A 91 -0.88 12.08 17.83
C THR A 91 -2.10 11.16 17.84
N SER A 92 -2.88 11.11 16.75
CA SER A 92 -4.08 10.28 16.69
C SER A 92 -3.72 8.80 16.63
N THR A 93 -4.46 8.01 17.39
CA THR A 93 -4.43 6.55 17.36
C THR A 93 -5.78 6.00 16.89
N SER A 94 -5.84 4.69 16.64
CA SER A 94 -7.10 4.01 16.35
C SER A 94 -8.03 4.01 17.57
N ASN A 95 -9.34 4.10 17.33
CA ASN A 95 -10.36 3.94 18.37
C ASN A 95 -10.68 2.47 18.72
N ILE A 96 -9.98 1.50 18.12
CA ILE A 96 -10.16 0.08 18.42
C ILE A 96 -9.56 -0.23 19.79
N ARG A 97 -10.36 -0.81 20.67
CA ARG A 97 -9.91 -1.25 22.00
C ARG A 97 -9.43 -2.71 21.95
N PRO A 98 -8.49 -3.11 22.82
CA PRO A 98 -8.21 -4.53 23.04
C PRO A 98 -9.49 -5.28 23.42
N ASN A 99 -9.62 -6.54 22.99
CA ASN A 99 -10.77 -7.44 23.26
C ASN A 99 -12.09 -7.09 22.56
N THR A 100 -12.07 -6.34 21.46
CA THR A 100 -13.26 -6.22 20.58
C THR A 100 -13.19 -7.21 19.42
N LYS A 101 -14.34 -7.53 18.82
CA LYS A 101 -14.41 -8.41 17.64
C LYS A 101 -13.58 -7.87 16.46
N GLU A 102 -13.48 -6.55 16.34
CA GLU A 102 -12.65 -5.87 15.35
C GLU A 102 -11.17 -6.14 15.61
N ALA A 103 -10.71 -6.00 16.86
CA ALA A 103 -9.34 -6.31 17.25
C ALA A 103 -9.01 -7.78 16.96
N ASP A 104 -9.91 -8.71 17.29
CA ASP A 104 -9.72 -10.14 16.99
C ASP A 104 -9.62 -10.41 15.48
N THR A 105 -10.45 -9.73 14.68
CA THR A 105 -10.44 -9.87 13.22
C THR A 105 -9.13 -9.36 12.63
N ILE A 106 -8.64 -8.22 13.12
CA ILE A 106 -7.37 -7.62 12.69
C ILE A 106 -6.18 -8.46 13.18
N GLY A 107 -6.25 -8.97 14.40
CA GLY A 107 -5.25 -9.85 15.01
C GLY A 107 -5.05 -11.14 14.21
N LYS A 108 -6.15 -11.76 13.77
CA LYS A 108 -6.14 -12.99 12.94
C LYS A 108 -5.58 -12.78 11.52
N ALA A 109 -5.51 -11.55 11.04
CA ALA A 109 -4.95 -11.29 9.72
C ALA A 109 -3.43 -11.49 9.71
N ASP A 110 -2.92 -12.11 8.66
CA ASP A 110 -1.48 -12.33 8.47
C ASP A 110 -0.85 -11.29 7.55
N VAL A 111 -1.64 -10.75 6.62
CA VAL A 111 -1.20 -9.87 5.55
C VAL A 111 -2.09 -8.64 5.50
N VAL A 112 -1.50 -7.46 5.35
CA VAL A 112 -2.19 -6.19 5.13
C VAL A 112 -1.74 -5.62 3.79
N ILE A 113 -2.67 -5.55 2.84
CA ILE A 113 -2.47 -4.91 1.53
C ILE A 113 -3.17 -3.56 1.56
N TRP A 114 -2.44 -2.49 1.30
CA TRP A 114 -2.94 -1.13 1.35
C TRP A 114 -2.66 -0.42 0.03
N ASP A 115 -3.70 -0.11 -0.74
CA ASP A 115 -3.60 0.66 -1.98
C ASP A 115 -3.84 2.18 -1.79
N GLU A 116 -3.38 2.99 -2.74
CA GLU A 116 -3.47 4.47 -2.71
C GLU A 116 -2.84 5.13 -1.47
N THR A 117 -1.65 4.67 -1.05
CA THR A 117 -1.01 5.17 0.19
C THR A 117 -0.40 6.57 0.05
N LEU A 118 -0.36 7.18 -1.14
CA LEU A 118 0.08 8.58 -1.31
C LEU A 118 -0.90 9.61 -0.76
N MET A 119 -2.18 9.31 -0.87
CA MET A 119 -3.24 10.15 -0.31
C MET A 119 -3.37 9.95 1.20
N THR A 120 -2.67 8.94 1.72
CA THR A 120 -2.61 8.65 3.14
C THR A 120 -1.52 9.50 3.78
N PRO A 121 -1.86 10.37 4.75
CA PRO A 121 -0.84 11.06 5.50
C PRO A 121 0.02 10.09 6.31
N SER A 122 1.31 10.39 6.47
CA SER A 122 2.28 9.54 7.20
C SER A 122 1.80 9.12 8.60
N TYR A 123 1.05 9.98 9.28
CA TYR A 123 0.46 9.71 10.59
C TYR A 123 -0.65 8.65 10.58
N ALA A 124 -1.38 8.46 9.48
CA ALA A 124 -2.36 7.36 9.37
C ALA A 124 -1.65 6.00 9.33
N LEU A 125 -0.55 5.92 8.58
CA LEU A 125 0.28 4.71 8.54
C LEU A 125 0.82 4.41 9.94
N LYS A 126 1.33 5.44 10.65
CA LYS A 126 1.82 5.31 12.02
C LYS A 126 0.73 4.83 12.98
N ALA A 127 -0.49 5.39 12.90
CA ALA A 127 -1.61 4.99 13.75
C ALA A 127 -2.03 3.53 13.53
N VAL A 128 -2.05 3.08 12.27
CA VAL A 128 -2.33 1.67 11.94
C VAL A 128 -1.23 0.76 12.45
N ASP A 129 0.04 1.13 12.27
CA ASP A 129 1.17 0.35 12.73
C ASP A 129 1.22 0.22 14.27
N ILE A 130 0.98 1.30 15.01
CA ILE A 130 0.84 1.27 16.49
C ILE A 130 -0.27 0.30 16.88
N LEU A 131 -1.46 0.42 16.27
CA LEU A 131 -2.57 -0.49 16.55
C LEU A 131 -2.20 -1.96 16.31
N LEU A 132 -1.52 -2.26 15.20
CA LEU A 132 -1.12 -3.63 14.88
C LEU A 132 -0.09 -4.17 15.87
N ARG A 133 0.86 -3.33 16.30
CA ARG A 133 1.84 -3.69 17.35
C ARG A 133 1.16 -3.95 18.68
N ASP A 134 0.17 -3.13 19.05
CA ASP A 134 -0.59 -3.27 20.29
C ASP A 134 -1.46 -4.54 20.29
N ILE A 135 -2.20 -4.80 19.20
CA ILE A 135 -3.04 -6.01 19.07
C ILE A 135 -2.19 -7.28 19.12
N MET A 136 -1.03 -7.27 18.45
CA MET A 136 -0.17 -8.44 18.40
C MET A 136 0.73 -8.58 19.63
N ASN A 137 0.89 -7.52 20.42
CA ASN A 137 1.87 -7.40 21.48
C ASN A 137 3.31 -7.70 20.98
N ILE A 138 3.64 -7.20 19.79
CA ILE A 138 4.97 -7.37 19.15
C ILE A 138 5.44 -6.02 18.64
N ASN A 139 6.59 -5.55 19.14
CA ASN A 139 7.16 -4.25 18.76
C ASN A 139 8.04 -4.32 17.50
N ILE A 140 7.50 -4.88 16.42
CA ILE A 140 8.10 -4.85 15.07
C ILE A 140 7.08 -4.27 14.09
N PRO A 141 7.49 -3.72 12.94
CA PRO A 141 6.57 -3.12 11.99
C PRO A 141 5.38 -4.04 11.67
N PHE A 142 4.19 -3.44 11.65
CA PHE A 142 2.89 -4.08 11.43
C PHE A 142 2.58 -5.22 12.42
N GLY A 143 3.21 -5.24 13.60
CA GLY A 143 3.06 -6.34 14.56
C GLY A 143 3.52 -7.69 14.00
N GLY A 144 4.47 -7.69 13.06
CA GLY A 144 5.00 -8.90 12.42
C GLY A 144 4.17 -9.42 11.24
N LYS A 145 3.10 -8.72 10.88
CA LYS A 145 2.30 -9.03 9.69
C LYS A 145 3.07 -8.64 8.42
N VAL A 146 2.70 -9.25 7.29
CA VAL A 146 3.24 -8.85 5.99
C VAL A 146 2.50 -7.59 5.54
N GLY A 147 3.19 -6.45 5.50
CA GLY A 147 2.64 -5.18 5.02
C GLY A 147 2.99 -4.96 3.55
N VAL A 148 2.01 -4.74 2.70
CA VAL A 148 2.21 -4.40 1.28
C VAL A 148 1.55 -3.05 1.01
N LEU A 149 2.35 -2.02 0.74
CA LEU A 149 1.86 -0.70 0.38
C LEU A 149 1.92 -0.50 -1.13
N GLY A 150 0.85 0.06 -1.67
CA GLY A 150 0.69 0.42 -3.06
C GLY A 150 0.64 1.92 -3.26
N VAL A 151 1.40 2.39 -4.23
CA VAL A 151 1.45 3.80 -4.64
C VAL A 151 1.64 3.91 -6.14
N ASP A 152 1.18 5.01 -6.67
CA ASP A 152 1.68 5.56 -7.92
C ASP A 152 2.29 6.94 -7.64
N PHE A 153 3.61 7.08 -7.50
CA PHE A 153 4.28 8.35 -7.17
C PHE A 153 4.02 9.48 -8.17
N ARG A 154 3.43 9.15 -9.32
CA ARG A 154 3.02 10.08 -10.37
C ARG A 154 1.58 10.59 -10.18
N GLN A 155 0.87 10.12 -9.15
CA GLN A 155 -0.44 10.60 -8.73
C GLN A 155 -0.35 11.69 -7.65
N VAL A 156 -1.48 12.34 -7.39
CA VAL A 156 -1.60 13.47 -6.45
C VAL A 156 -1.19 13.06 -5.03
N LEU A 157 -0.35 13.88 -4.41
CA LEU A 157 0.07 13.73 -3.01
C LEU A 157 -1.09 13.96 -2.03
N SER A 158 -0.89 13.57 -0.78
CA SER A 158 -1.82 13.85 0.32
C SER A 158 -2.21 15.33 0.37
N VAL A 159 -3.52 15.59 0.43
CA VAL A 159 -4.06 16.94 0.55
C VAL A 159 -3.95 17.40 2.00
N VAL A 160 -2.96 18.23 2.29
CA VAL A 160 -2.83 18.91 3.59
C VAL A 160 -3.31 20.35 3.45
N ARG A 161 -4.44 20.69 4.10
CA ARG A 161 -5.05 22.03 3.98
C ARG A 161 -4.09 23.10 4.50
N PHE A 162 -3.87 24.15 3.70
CA PHE A 162 -3.04 25.31 4.06
C PHE A 162 -1.58 24.98 4.42
N ALA A 163 -1.07 23.82 3.98
CA ALA A 163 0.29 23.40 4.31
C ALA A 163 1.36 24.16 3.50
N ASN A 164 2.45 24.49 4.17
CA ASN A 164 3.69 24.93 3.51
C ASN A 164 4.48 23.71 2.96
N ARG A 165 5.51 23.97 2.15
CA ARG A 165 6.32 22.91 1.53
C ARG A 165 6.89 21.92 2.55
N SER A 166 7.37 22.40 3.70
CA SER A 166 7.90 21.54 4.77
C SER A 166 6.85 20.62 5.38
N GLN A 167 5.63 21.12 5.62
CA GLN A 167 4.52 20.33 6.15
C GLN A 167 4.05 19.27 5.15
N LEU A 168 4.11 19.57 3.86
CA LEU A 168 3.77 18.60 2.82
C LEU A 168 4.83 17.48 2.71
N VAL A 169 6.11 17.82 2.87
CA VAL A 169 7.19 16.83 2.92
C VAL A 169 7.09 15.98 4.19
N SER A 170 6.81 16.57 5.35
CA SER A 170 6.70 15.82 6.62
C SER A 170 5.49 14.88 6.64
N ALA A 171 4.41 15.25 5.97
CA ALA A 171 3.22 14.39 5.80
C ALA A 171 3.41 13.27 4.78
N SER A 172 4.48 13.30 3.97
CA SER A 172 4.72 12.31 2.91
C SER A 172 5.01 10.91 3.45
N LEU A 173 4.70 9.88 2.67
CA LEU A 173 5.01 8.51 3.06
C LEU A 173 6.53 8.29 3.27
N LYS A 174 7.36 8.96 2.47
CA LYS A 174 8.82 8.81 2.51
C LYS A 174 9.46 9.43 3.76
N SER A 175 8.80 10.38 4.42
CA SER A 175 9.25 10.93 5.71
C SER A 175 8.79 10.10 6.91
N SER A 176 8.01 9.03 6.70
CA SER A 176 7.58 8.15 7.77
C SER A 176 8.76 7.39 8.36
N GLU A 177 8.77 7.25 9.70
CA GLU A 177 9.69 6.37 10.44
C GLU A 177 9.63 4.90 9.97
N LEU A 178 8.52 4.50 9.34
CA LEU A 178 8.33 3.15 8.81
C LEU A 178 8.95 2.96 7.43
N TRP A 179 9.25 4.03 6.70
CA TRP A 179 9.77 3.97 5.33
C TRP A 179 11.02 3.09 5.18
N PRO A 180 12.03 3.16 6.08
CA PRO A 180 13.24 2.33 5.97
C PRO A 180 13.00 0.81 6.03
N TYR A 181 11.84 0.36 6.55
CA TYR A 181 11.50 -1.06 6.62
C TYR A 181 10.92 -1.60 5.32
N PHE A 182 10.50 -0.72 4.40
CA PHE A 182 9.86 -1.11 3.15
C PHE A 182 10.89 -1.50 2.09
N LYS A 183 10.73 -2.72 1.55
CA LYS A 183 11.47 -3.18 0.37
C LYS A 183 10.68 -2.81 -0.89
N THR A 184 11.25 -1.93 -1.69
CA THR A 184 10.62 -1.50 -2.94
C THR A 184 10.69 -2.58 -4.02
N ILE A 185 9.58 -2.79 -4.71
CA ILE A 185 9.46 -3.64 -5.90
C ILE A 185 8.86 -2.77 -7.02
N HIS A 186 9.60 -2.63 -8.12
CA HIS A 186 9.19 -1.80 -9.25
C HIS A 186 8.42 -2.64 -10.30
N LEU A 187 7.25 -2.17 -10.70
CA LEU A 187 6.49 -2.66 -11.85
C LEU A 187 6.72 -1.70 -13.02
N SER A 188 7.48 -2.14 -14.01
CA SER A 188 7.87 -1.31 -15.16
C SER A 188 6.94 -1.47 -16.38
N LYS A 189 6.27 -2.62 -16.50
CA LYS A 189 5.47 -2.95 -17.69
C LYS A 189 4.05 -2.42 -17.57
N ASN A 190 3.67 -1.48 -18.44
CA ASN A 190 2.28 -1.05 -18.60
C ASN A 190 1.49 -2.17 -19.30
N MET A 191 0.29 -2.45 -18.78
CA MET A 191 -0.62 -3.48 -19.29
C MET A 191 -1.95 -2.91 -19.77
N ARG A 192 -2.15 -1.59 -19.66
CA ARG A 192 -3.39 -0.92 -20.05
C ARG A 192 -3.33 -0.37 -21.48
N THR A 193 -2.15 0.05 -21.92
CA THR A 193 -1.90 0.50 -23.30
C THR A 193 -1.66 -0.71 -24.21
N GLY A 194 -2.24 -0.70 -25.40
CA GLY A 194 -2.08 -1.77 -26.40
C GLY A 194 -0.69 -1.78 -27.06
N LEU A 195 -0.35 -2.88 -27.76
CA LEU A 195 0.89 -2.99 -28.55
C LEU A 195 0.99 -1.94 -29.68
N SER A 196 -0.12 -1.34 -30.08
CA SER A 196 -0.19 -0.30 -31.10
C SER A 196 -0.05 1.13 -30.56
N GLU A 197 0.15 1.30 -29.26
CA GLU A 197 0.19 2.60 -28.57
C GLU A 197 1.56 2.88 -27.93
N GLU A 198 2.64 2.31 -28.47
CA GLU A 198 3.99 2.45 -27.93
C GLU A 198 4.43 3.92 -27.84
N GLU A 199 4.10 4.73 -28.85
CA GLU A 199 4.39 6.17 -28.86
C GLU A 199 3.66 6.92 -27.73
N PHE A 200 2.40 6.55 -27.46
CA PHE A 200 1.63 7.12 -26.36
C PHE A 200 2.19 6.67 -25.01
N LEU A 201 2.61 5.40 -24.88
CA LEU A 201 3.25 4.89 -23.68
C LEU A 201 4.57 5.60 -23.38
N GLU A 202 5.41 5.80 -24.40
CA GLU A 202 6.66 6.55 -24.26
C GLU A 202 6.41 8.01 -23.85
N TRP A 203 5.41 8.66 -24.48
CA TRP A 203 5.00 9.99 -24.10
C TRP A 203 4.52 10.05 -22.65
N LEU A 204 3.72 9.08 -22.21
CA LEU A 204 3.18 9.00 -20.86
C LEU A 204 4.30 8.76 -19.83
N ILE A 205 5.30 7.93 -20.15
CA ILE A 205 6.49 7.75 -19.32
C ILE A 205 7.32 9.04 -19.25
N LYS A 206 7.47 9.77 -20.35
CA LYS A 206 8.18 11.08 -20.37
C LYS A 206 7.43 12.13 -19.55
N LEU A 207 6.10 12.19 -19.66
CA LEU A 207 5.23 13.05 -18.85
C LEU A 207 5.41 12.74 -17.37
N ASP A 208 5.27 11.46 -17.00
CA ASP A 208 5.37 10.96 -15.64
C ASP A 208 6.72 11.28 -14.98
N ASN A 209 7.81 11.26 -15.75
CA ASN A 209 9.15 11.56 -15.27
C ASN A 209 9.49 13.07 -15.32
N GLY A 210 8.57 13.93 -15.75
CA GLY A 210 8.81 15.36 -15.91
C GLY A 210 9.81 15.70 -17.01
N GLY A 211 10.00 14.79 -17.98
CA GLY A 211 10.95 14.93 -19.09
C GLY A 211 10.35 15.55 -20.35
N LEU A 212 9.08 15.97 -20.32
CA LEU A 212 8.50 16.71 -21.43
C LEU A 212 9.08 18.14 -21.44
N PRO A 213 9.43 18.68 -22.61
CA PRO A 213 9.89 20.05 -22.73
C PRO A 213 8.81 20.98 -22.17
N ALA A 214 9.20 21.89 -21.29
CA ALA A 214 8.32 22.96 -20.85
C ALA A 214 7.97 23.79 -22.09
N THR A 215 6.69 23.82 -22.46
CA THR A 215 6.21 24.84 -23.39
C THR A 215 6.42 26.18 -22.73
N GLU A 216 7.41 26.95 -23.19
CA GLU A 216 7.54 28.37 -22.91
C GLU A 216 6.20 29.03 -23.26
N LYS A 217 5.61 29.71 -22.29
CA LYS A 217 4.42 30.55 -22.47
C LYS A 217 4.86 31.99 -22.68
#